data_AF-R9KPE4-F1
#
_entry.id   AF-R9KPE4-F1
#
_cell.length_a   1.000
_cell.length_b   1.000
_cell.length_c   1.000
_cell.angle_alpha   90.00
_cell.angle_beta   90.00
_cell.angle_gamma   90.00
#
_symmetry.space_group_name_H-M   'P 1'
#
loop_
_entity.id
_entity.type
_entity.pdbx_description
1 polymer ?
#
loop_
_entity_poly.entity_id
_entity_poly.type
_entity_poly.pdbx_seq_one_letter_code
_entity_poly.pdbx_strand_id
1 'polypeptide(L)'
;MEDNINWKSYYQQEPIEPDIYFKFVCFYQAMTELYDRELTDERSPYDKTEAFISENIRGICEAYSQNLYDCIREYIWRKTKVPFDIERWRKETRQRYSAQGWIDLFEHFRKEKDEIILDMIENIWEYGRIRKDDEQRKYIIIKNPFLETK
;
A
#
# COMPACT_ATOMS: atom_id res chain seq x y z
N MET A 1 7.87 24.83 4.08
CA MET A 1 8.98 24.72 3.12
C MET A 1 8.46 23.82 2.02
N GLU A 2 8.24 24.39 0.84
CA GLU A 2 7.75 23.67 -0.34
C GLU A 2 8.90 22.81 -0.86
N ASP A 3 8.82 21.50 -0.62
CA ASP A 3 9.85 20.58 -1.08
C ASP A 3 9.71 20.31 -2.57
N ASN A 4 10.81 20.64 -3.23
CA ASN A 4 11.01 20.82 -4.65
C ASN A 4 11.33 19.47 -5.31
N ILE A 5 10.49 18.46 -5.07
CA ILE A 5 10.71 17.11 -5.63
C ILE A 5 10.32 17.14 -7.12
N ASN A 6 11.30 16.96 -8.00
CA ASN A 6 11.09 16.89 -9.44
C ASN A 6 10.62 15.49 -9.87
N TRP A 7 9.36 15.19 -9.54
CA TRP A 7 8.65 13.94 -9.87
C TRP A 7 8.70 13.58 -11.36
N LYS A 8 8.70 14.60 -12.23
CA LYS A 8 8.71 14.42 -13.68
C LYS A 8 10.04 13.83 -14.18
N SER A 9 11.16 14.18 -13.54
CA SER A 9 12.47 13.63 -13.91
C SER A 9 12.64 12.17 -13.52
N TYR A 10 12.06 11.72 -12.40
CA TYR A 10 12.08 10.32 -11.98
C TYR A 10 11.27 9.41 -12.91
N TYR A 11 10.18 9.92 -13.47
CA TYR A 11 9.27 9.12 -14.29
C TYR A 11 9.78 8.89 -15.73
N GLN A 12 10.64 9.77 -16.24
CA GLN A 12 11.11 9.79 -17.64
C GLN A 12 12.49 9.14 -17.85
N GLN A 13 13.17 8.70 -16.79
CA GLN A 13 14.45 8.00 -16.93
C GLN A 13 14.23 6.55 -17.41
N GLU A 14 15.12 6.07 -18.29
CA GLU A 14 15.35 4.62 -18.45
C GLU A 14 15.52 4.00 -17.05
N PRO A 15 14.98 2.79 -16.79
CA PRO A 15 14.82 2.28 -15.44
C PRO A 15 16.16 2.23 -14.70
N ILE A 16 16.39 3.21 -13.81
CA ILE A 16 17.44 3.16 -12.81
C ILE A 16 16.81 2.47 -11.60
N GLU A 17 17.42 1.36 -11.19
CA GLU A 17 16.91 0.55 -10.10
C GLU A 17 17.07 1.24 -8.73
N PRO A 18 16.08 1.10 -7.83
CA PRO A 18 14.77 0.51 -8.08
C PRO A 18 13.83 1.51 -8.75
N ASP A 19 13.17 1.02 -9.80
CA ASP A 19 12.08 1.68 -10.49
C ASP A 19 11.04 2.27 -9.50
N ILE A 20 10.52 3.47 -9.75
CA ILE A 20 9.44 4.03 -8.94
C ILE A 20 8.21 3.11 -8.85
N TYR A 21 7.91 2.35 -9.91
CA TYR A 21 6.86 1.32 -9.89
C TYR A 21 7.20 0.14 -8.99
N PHE A 22 8.48 -0.20 -8.87
CA PHE A 22 8.91 -1.22 -7.92
C PHE A 22 8.59 -0.78 -6.49
N LYS A 23 8.83 0.49 -6.15
CA LYS A 23 8.48 1.04 -4.83
C LYS A 23 6.97 1.07 -4.59
N PHE A 24 6.18 1.45 -5.59
CA PHE A 24 4.71 1.39 -5.50
C PHE A 24 4.19 -0.03 -5.27
N VAL A 25 4.73 -1.01 -6.00
CA VAL A 25 4.38 -2.42 -5.82
C VAL A 25 4.86 -2.94 -4.46
N CYS A 26 6.07 -2.58 -4.04
CA CYS A 26 6.60 -2.96 -2.73
C CYS A 26 5.71 -2.45 -1.60
N PHE A 27 5.31 -1.17 -1.66
CA PHE A 27 4.35 -0.59 -0.72
C PHE A 27 3.03 -1.35 -0.74
N TYR A 28 2.45 -1.57 -1.93
CA TYR A 28 1.19 -2.30 -2.07
C TYR A 28 1.25 -3.70 -1.45
N GLN A 29 2.24 -4.52 -1.83
CA GLN A 29 2.38 -5.89 -1.37
C GLN A 29 2.62 -5.97 0.14
N ALA A 30 3.48 -5.09 0.67
CA ALA A 30 3.74 -5.03 2.10
C ALA A 30 2.49 -4.64 2.89
N MET A 31 1.76 -3.62 2.44
CA MET A 31 0.57 -3.15 3.14
C MET A 31 -0.61 -4.12 3.07
N THR A 32 -0.78 -4.86 1.97
CA THR A 32 -1.79 -5.92 1.89
C THR A 32 -1.44 -7.10 2.79
N GLU A 33 -0.17 -7.53 2.81
CA GLU A 33 0.28 -8.62 3.67
C GLU A 33 0.18 -8.25 5.16
N LEU A 34 0.59 -7.03 5.54
CA LEU A 34 0.48 -6.56 6.92
C LEU A 34 -0.99 -6.51 7.39
N TYR A 35 -1.90 -6.09 6.51
CA TYR A 35 -3.33 -6.06 6.81
C TYR A 35 -3.92 -7.46 6.93
N ASP A 36 -3.55 -8.38 6.02
CA ASP A 36 -3.96 -9.78 6.08
C ASP A 36 -3.45 -10.45 7.37
N ARG A 37 -2.24 -10.11 7.83
CA ARG A 37 -1.70 -10.55 9.12
C ARG A 37 -2.45 -9.99 10.30
N GLU A 38 -2.77 -8.69 10.30
CA GLU A 38 -3.55 -8.07 11.37
C GLU A 38 -4.91 -8.77 11.54
N LEU A 39 -5.58 -9.09 10.43
CA LEU A 39 -6.85 -9.81 10.43
C LEU A 39 -6.74 -11.29 10.81
N THR A 40 -5.58 -11.92 10.64
CA THR A 40 -5.35 -13.35 10.96
C THR A 40 -4.71 -13.58 12.33
N ASP A 41 -3.97 -12.60 12.85
CA ASP A 41 -3.42 -12.61 14.21
C ASP A 41 -4.43 -12.17 15.28
N GLU A 42 -5.67 -11.81 14.90
CA GLU A 42 -6.87 -11.98 15.74
C GLU A 42 -7.20 -13.47 15.96
N ARG A 43 -6.20 -14.26 16.40
CA ARG A 43 -6.38 -15.67 16.75
C ARG A 43 -7.38 -15.79 17.89
N SER A 44 -8.31 -16.73 17.76
CA SER A 44 -9.15 -17.16 18.86
C SER A 44 -8.27 -17.40 20.10
N PRO A 45 -8.60 -16.83 21.28
CA PRO A 45 -7.90 -17.13 22.53
C PRO A 45 -7.91 -18.61 22.88
N TYR A 46 -8.78 -19.39 22.23
CA TYR A 46 -9.12 -20.77 22.56
C TYR A 46 -8.55 -21.80 21.58
N ASP A 47 -8.20 -21.44 20.34
CA ASP A 47 -7.57 -22.36 19.39
C ASP A 47 -6.62 -21.61 18.44
N LYS A 48 -5.34 -21.97 18.50
CA LYS A 48 -4.26 -21.36 17.71
C LYS A 48 -4.13 -21.98 16.31
N THR A 49 -4.92 -23.00 15.99
CA THR A 49 -4.90 -23.76 14.73
C THR A 49 -6.03 -23.40 13.76
N GLU A 50 -7.05 -22.66 14.21
CA GLU A 50 -8.10 -22.13 13.34
C GLU A 50 -7.60 -20.89 12.57
N ALA A 51 -6.85 -21.14 11.50
CA ALA A 51 -6.71 -20.14 10.45
C ALA A 51 -8.04 -20.08 9.68
N PHE A 52 -8.66 -18.90 9.67
CA PHE A 52 -9.90 -18.55 8.97
C PHE A 52 -11.22 -18.95 9.65
N ILE A 53 -11.62 -18.20 10.67
CA ILE A 53 -13.03 -18.15 11.10
C ILE A 53 -13.75 -17.14 10.21
N SER A 54 -14.45 -17.64 9.18
CA SER A 54 -15.42 -16.95 8.30
C SER A 54 -14.96 -16.46 6.91
N GLU A 55 -15.78 -16.77 5.90
CA GLU A 55 -15.70 -16.27 4.51
C GLU A 55 -15.69 -14.73 4.41
N ASN A 56 -16.09 -14.04 5.48
CA ASN A 56 -16.14 -12.59 5.57
C ASN A 56 -14.73 -11.96 5.54
N ILE A 57 -13.72 -12.61 6.15
CA ILE A 57 -12.34 -12.08 6.21
C ILE A 57 -11.75 -11.94 4.82
N ARG A 58 -11.94 -12.94 3.96
CA ARG A 58 -11.46 -12.88 2.56
C ARG A 58 -12.05 -11.67 1.82
N GLY A 59 -13.35 -11.42 1.98
CA GLY A 59 -14.01 -10.27 1.36
C GLY A 59 -13.47 -8.93 1.88
N ILE A 60 -13.06 -8.87 3.15
CA ILE A 60 -12.44 -7.69 3.74
C ILE A 60 -11.03 -7.47 3.17
N CYS A 61 -10.19 -8.51 3.10
CA CYS A 61 -8.86 -8.46 2.49
C CYS A 61 -8.92 -8.02 1.02
N GLU A 62 -9.85 -8.60 0.24
CA GLU A 62 -10.08 -8.25 -1.17
C GLU A 62 -10.53 -6.79 -1.32
N ALA A 63 -11.45 -6.32 -0.46
CA ALA A 63 -11.90 -4.94 -0.47
C ALA A 63 -10.77 -3.95 -0.11
N TYR A 64 -9.93 -4.30 0.87
CA TYR A 64 -8.78 -3.51 1.27
C TYR A 64 -7.76 -3.40 0.13
N SER A 65 -7.34 -4.52 -0.44
CA SER A 65 -6.35 -4.56 -1.52
C SER A 65 -6.86 -3.81 -2.77
N GLN A 66 -8.13 -3.95 -3.13
CA GLN A 66 -8.71 -3.17 -4.22
C GLN A 66 -8.75 -1.66 -3.93
N ASN A 67 -9.09 -1.27 -2.70
CA ASN A 67 -9.10 0.15 -2.31
C ASN A 67 -7.70 0.75 -2.33
N LEU A 68 -6.71 0.04 -1.78
CA LEU A 68 -5.32 0.47 -1.78
C LEU A 68 -4.78 0.64 -3.22
N TYR A 69 -5.09 -0.30 -4.11
CA TYR A 69 -4.75 -0.19 -5.52
C TYR A 69 -5.36 1.07 -6.18
N ASP A 70 -6.64 1.36 -5.93
CA ASP A 70 -7.30 2.57 -6.41
C ASP A 70 -6.60 3.84 -5.85
N CYS A 71 -6.26 3.85 -4.56
CA CYS A 71 -5.54 4.97 -3.92
C CYS A 71 -4.19 5.23 -4.59
N ILE A 72 -3.40 4.18 -4.83
CA ILE A 72 -2.08 4.29 -5.47
C ILE A 72 -2.19 4.87 -6.87
N ARG A 73 -3.19 4.42 -7.66
CA ARG A 73 -3.41 4.95 -9.02
C ARG A 73 -3.74 6.44 -9.00
N GLU A 74 -4.63 6.86 -8.12
CA GLU A 74 -5.00 8.28 -7.95
C GLU A 74 -3.84 9.12 -7.43
N TYR A 75 -3.07 8.60 -6.47
CA TYR A 75 -1.87 9.22 -5.93
C TYR A 75 -0.84 9.48 -7.05
N ILE A 76 -0.53 8.46 -7.86
CA ILE A 76 0.42 8.57 -8.99
C ILE A 76 -0.05 9.63 -9.97
N TRP A 77 -1.31 9.58 -10.40
CA TRP A 77 -1.88 10.57 -11.31
C TRP A 77 -1.78 11.99 -10.74
N ARG A 78 -2.11 12.19 -9.47
CA ARG A 78 -2.12 13.53 -8.87
C ARG A 78 -0.74 14.11 -8.68
N LYS A 79 0.25 13.31 -8.25
CA LYS A 79 1.64 13.74 -8.04
C LYS A 79 2.38 13.98 -9.37
N THR A 80 2.19 13.10 -10.35
CA THR A 80 3.01 13.12 -11.58
C THR A 80 2.32 13.75 -12.78
N LYS A 81 0.98 13.80 -12.79
CA LYS A 81 0.14 14.11 -13.97
C LYS A 81 0.38 13.18 -15.15
N VAL A 82 0.93 11.99 -14.91
CA VAL A 82 1.16 10.95 -15.91
C VAL A 82 0.15 9.83 -15.70
N PRO A 83 -0.43 9.26 -16.79
CA PRO A 83 -1.30 8.10 -16.67
C PRO A 83 -0.60 6.92 -16.00
N PHE A 84 -1.37 6.15 -15.23
CA PHE A 84 -0.90 4.92 -14.61
C PHE A 84 -0.49 3.88 -15.69
N ASP A 85 0.74 3.40 -15.59
CA ASP A 85 1.31 2.40 -16.47
C ASP A 85 1.06 0.99 -15.90
N ILE A 86 -0.02 0.38 -16.41
CA ILE A 86 -0.45 -0.95 -15.99
C ILE A 86 0.57 -2.04 -16.37
N GLU A 87 1.33 -1.87 -17.45
CA GLU A 87 2.28 -2.89 -17.89
C GLU A 87 3.54 -2.88 -17.02
N ARG A 88 4.01 -1.68 -16.64
CA ARG A 88 5.09 -1.52 -15.67
C ARG A 88 4.70 -2.03 -14.28
N TRP A 89 3.48 -1.74 -13.83
CA TRP A 89 2.92 -2.34 -12.60
C TRP A 89 2.88 -3.88 -12.66
N ARG A 90 2.37 -4.44 -13.75
CA ARG A 90 2.31 -5.90 -13.97
C ARG A 90 3.69 -6.54 -14.01
N LYS A 91 4.68 -5.86 -14.59
CA LYS A 91 6.07 -6.31 -14.59
C LYS A 91 6.60 -6.43 -13.15
N GLU A 92 6.45 -5.38 -12.35
CA GLU A 92 7.00 -5.36 -10.98
C GLU A 92 6.22 -6.26 -10.00
N THR A 93 4.91 -6.45 -10.20
CA THR A 93 4.11 -7.40 -9.41
C THR A 93 4.46 -8.87 -9.66
N ARG A 94 5.05 -9.21 -10.81
CA ARG A 94 5.50 -10.57 -11.13
C ARG A 94 6.84 -10.94 -10.49
N GLN A 95 7.51 -9.99 -9.85
CA GLN A 95 8.75 -10.25 -9.13
C GLN A 95 8.52 -11.27 -8.02
N ARG A 96 9.46 -12.22 -7.89
CA ARG A 96 9.33 -13.35 -6.97
C ARG A 96 9.95 -13.03 -5.61
N TYR A 97 9.22 -12.26 -4.79
CA TYR A 97 9.51 -12.12 -3.37
C TYR A 97 8.48 -12.89 -2.55
N SER A 98 8.92 -13.43 -1.42
CA SER A 98 7.99 -13.95 -0.41
C SER A 98 7.21 -12.79 0.22
N ALA A 99 6.08 -13.09 0.86
CA ALA A 99 5.33 -12.14 1.68
C ALA A 99 6.24 -11.37 2.66
N GLN A 100 7.07 -12.10 3.41
CA GLN A 100 8.04 -11.48 4.31
C GLN A 100 9.10 -10.66 3.57
N GLY A 101 9.55 -11.11 2.39
CA GLY A 101 10.51 -10.36 1.57
C GLY A 101 9.97 -9.00 1.11
N TRP A 102 8.68 -8.90 0.78
CA TRP A 102 8.06 -7.61 0.47
C TRP A 102 8.01 -6.67 1.68
N ILE A 103 7.69 -7.20 2.86
CA ILE A 103 7.72 -6.44 4.11
C ILE A 103 9.14 -5.97 4.44
N ASP A 104 10.13 -6.85 4.32
CA ASP A 104 11.53 -6.52 4.62
C ASP A 104 12.07 -5.42 3.69
N LEU A 105 11.71 -5.44 2.41
CA LEU A 105 12.04 -4.40 1.44
C LEU A 105 11.37 -3.06 1.78
N PHE A 106 10.08 -3.08 2.12
CA PHE A 106 9.37 -1.89 2.55
C PHE A 106 10.01 -1.27 3.80
N GLU A 107 10.34 -2.10 4.79
CA GLU A 107 11.01 -1.69 6.02
C GLU A 107 12.40 -1.14 5.77
N HIS A 108 13.14 -1.73 4.81
CA HIS A 108 14.42 -1.20 4.38
C HIS A 108 14.27 0.20 3.79
N PHE A 109 13.37 0.41 2.82
CA PHE A 109 13.13 1.75 2.25
C PHE A 109 12.68 2.77 3.31
N ARG A 110 11.82 2.35 4.24
CA ARG A 110 11.37 3.20 5.35
C ARG A 110 12.53 3.64 6.25
N LYS A 111 13.42 2.72 6.61
CA LYS A 111 14.61 3.00 7.45
C LYS A 111 15.60 3.92 6.74
N GLU A 112 15.79 3.72 5.44
CA GLU A 112 16.62 4.58 4.58
C GLU A 112 15.96 5.93 4.26
N LYS A 113 14.74 6.18 4.78
CA LYS A 113 13.96 7.40 4.57
C LYS A 113 13.72 7.69 3.10
N ASP A 114 13.39 6.65 2.34
CA ASP A 114 13.02 6.78 0.93
C ASP A 114 11.83 7.73 0.78
N GLU A 115 12.04 8.84 0.07
CA GLU A 115 11.08 9.94 -0.03
C GLU A 115 9.73 9.49 -0.60
N ILE A 116 9.75 8.54 -1.55
CA ILE A 116 8.53 8.05 -2.20
C ILE A 116 7.73 7.20 -1.22
N ILE A 117 8.40 6.30 -0.50
CA ILE A 117 7.75 5.45 0.50
C ILE A 117 7.21 6.29 1.66
N LEU A 118 7.97 7.27 2.16
CA LEU A 118 7.50 8.16 3.23
C LEU A 118 6.29 9.00 2.78
N ASP A 119 6.33 9.60 1.59
CA ASP A 119 5.18 10.37 1.07
C ASP A 119 3.95 9.48 0.90
N MET A 120 4.11 8.23 0.45
CA MET A 120 3.00 7.27 0.41
C MET A 120 2.45 6.95 1.80
N ILE A 121 3.30 6.65 2.79
CA ILE A 121 2.85 6.37 4.17
C ILE A 121 1.99 7.51 4.71
N GLU A 122 2.40 8.75 4.45
CA GLU A 122 1.74 9.95 4.95
C GLU A 122 0.45 10.27 4.18
N ASN A 123 0.48 10.18 2.85
CA ASN A 123 -0.55 10.80 2.01
C ASN A 123 -1.45 9.81 1.27
N ILE A 124 -1.11 8.51 1.18
CA ILE A 124 -1.86 7.58 0.32
C ILE A 124 -3.36 7.49 0.65
N TRP A 125 -3.70 7.66 1.93
CA TRP A 125 -5.07 7.56 2.43
C TRP A 125 -5.94 8.79 2.15
N GLU A 126 -5.33 9.93 1.81
CA GLU A 126 -6.06 11.12 1.34
C GLU A 126 -6.76 10.87 -0.02
N TYR A 127 -6.33 9.83 -0.73
CA TYR A 127 -6.83 9.44 -2.04
C TYR A 127 -7.83 8.27 -1.99
N GLY A 128 -8.09 7.73 -0.79
CA GLY A 128 -9.14 6.75 -0.55
C GLY A 128 -10.53 7.34 -0.78
N ARG A 129 -11.44 6.53 -1.33
CA ARG A 129 -12.81 6.98 -1.63
C ARG A 129 -13.54 7.45 -0.37
N ILE A 130 -13.63 8.77 -0.20
CA ILE A 130 -14.85 9.41 0.31
C ILE A 130 -15.91 9.24 -0.79
N ARG A 131 -16.66 8.14 -0.78
CA ARG A 131 -18.02 8.17 -1.35
C ARG A 131 -18.85 8.94 -0.33
N LYS A 132 -19.31 10.13 -0.70
CA LYS A 132 -20.01 11.07 0.18
C LYS A 132 -21.36 10.58 0.72
N ASP A 133 -21.83 9.40 0.31
CA ASP A 133 -23.25 9.05 0.44
C ASP A 133 -23.55 7.85 1.37
N ASP A 134 -22.55 7.20 1.98
CA ASP A 134 -22.78 6.04 2.86
C ASP A 134 -22.26 6.30 4.29
N GLU A 135 -23.13 6.81 5.16
CA GLU A 135 -22.87 7.07 6.60
C GLU A 135 -22.35 5.85 7.38
N GLN A 136 -22.44 4.64 6.83
CA GLN A 136 -22.01 3.40 7.49
C GLN A 136 -20.51 3.08 7.36
N ARG A 137 -19.73 3.78 6.53
CA ARG A 137 -18.30 3.47 6.32
C ARG A 137 -17.31 4.30 7.13
N LYS A 138 -17.77 5.13 8.07
CA LYS A 138 -16.92 5.78 9.08
C LYS A 138 -16.10 4.81 9.95
N TYR A 139 -16.39 3.51 9.90
CA TYR A 139 -15.72 2.47 10.70
C TYR A 139 -14.59 1.72 10.00
N ILE A 140 -14.41 1.87 8.68
CA ILE A 140 -13.18 1.40 8.01
C ILE A 140 -12.28 2.62 7.82
N ILE A 141 -12.05 3.34 8.92
CA ILE A 141 -10.76 4.00 9.09
C ILE A 141 -9.80 2.82 9.14
N ILE A 142 -9.18 2.52 8.00
CA ILE A 142 -7.94 1.74 7.98
C ILE A 142 -7.04 2.55 8.91
N LYS A 143 -6.94 2.10 10.16
CA LYS A 143 -5.98 2.63 11.10
C LYS A 143 -4.66 2.56 10.37
N ASN A 144 -3.98 3.67 10.19
CA ASN A 144 -2.60 3.63 9.75
C ASN A 144 -1.83 2.98 10.91
N PRO A 145 -1.36 1.72 10.78
CA PRO A 145 -0.71 1.02 11.89
C PRO A 145 0.60 1.70 12.33
N PHE A 146 1.05 2.72 11.58
CA PHE A 146 2.25 3.49 11.85
C PHE A 146 1.99 4.90 12.42
N LEU A 147 0.74 5.35 12.53
CA LEU A 147 0.41 6.65 13.17
C LEU A 147 0.11 6.53 14.68
N GLU A 148 0.07 5.32 15.26
CA GLU A 148 -0.16 5.10 16.69
C GLU A 148 1.13 5.08 17.53
N THR A 149 2.06 6.03 17.29
CA THR A 149 3.13 6.34 18.26
C THR A 149 3.28 7.85 18.47
N LYS A 150 2.49 8.38 19.41
CA LYS A 150 2.82 9.56 20.20
C LYS A 150 2.46 9.32 21.65
#